data_AF-A0A922M0Q6-F1
#
_entry.id   AF-A0A922M0Q6-F1
#
_cell.length_a   1.000
_cell.length_b   1.000
_cell.length_c   1.000
_cell.angle_alpha   90.00
_cell.angle_beta   90.00
_cell.angle_gamma   90.00
#
_symmetry.space_group_name_H-M   'P 1'
#
loop_
_entity.id
_entity.type
_entity.pdbx_description
1 polymer ?
#
loop_
_entity_poly.entity_id
_entity_poly.type
_entity_poly.pdbx_seq_one_letter_code
_entity_poly.pdbx_strand_id
1 'polypeptide(L)'
;MSWTCSHKNNLVVSDDPHTCQPNFAANIIKKQLNQCRKLAATKSDPIPTLFNNEMSSLADFGLDLVATIPKFTSIKNSLYHSRNKALGVKRTTFQTASAVEIPDAYKDKILLADYTDQRNRIIVFGTHNAKHLLATVEHIFADGTFKICPKPFYQLYTIHGDLGSSEETSNVVPLVYALLLNKKQATYEILFQIIKSQVPDWNPKKFQSDYEAAAMNAMQKIMPNCKIVGCYFHFKSALRKKKKN
;
A
#
# COMPACT_ATOMS: atom_id res chain seq x y z
N MET A 1 -34.59 23.14 21.52
CA MET A 1 -33.64 24.10 22.08
C MET A 1 -32.35 23.35 22.39
N SER A 2 -31.24 23.74 21.77
CA SER A 2 -29.92 23.16 22.04
C SER A 2 -29.04 24.29 22.55
N TRP A 3 -28.30 24.04 23.63
CA TRP A 3 -27.52 25.03 24.35
C TRP A 3 -26.02 24.80 24.10
N THR A 4 -25.26 25.87 23.87
CA THR A 4 -23.78 25.82 23.87
C THR A 4 -23.29 26.60 25.06
N CYS A 5 -22.75 25.90 26.06
CA CYS A 5 -22.25 26.51 27.29
C CYS A 5 -20.72 26.64 27.20
N SER A 6 -20.20 27.84 27.47
CA SER A 6 -18.76 28.06 27.65
C SER A 6 -18.44 28.19 29.14
N HIS A 7 -17.48 27.39 29.62
CA HIS A 7 -17.12 27.35 31.03
C HIS A 7 -15.75 27.99 31.26
N LYS A 8 -15.68 28.89 32.24
CA LYS A 8 -14.45 29.35 32.86
C LYS A 8 -14.66 29.32 34.38
N ASN A 9 -13.83 28.57 35.11
CA ASN A 9 -13.95 28.40 36.57
C ASN A 9 -15.37 27.99 37.05
N ASN A 10 -16.01 27.03 36.36
CA ASN A 10 -17.36 26.54 36.69
C ASN A 10 -18.48 27.60 36.74
N LEU A 11 -18.25 28.80 36.23
CA LEU A 11 -19.26 29.83 36.08
C LEU A 11 -19.65 29.94 34.59
N VAL A 12 -20.95 30.06 34.32
CA VAL A 12 -21.48 30.31 32.97
C VAL A 12 -21.26 31.80 32.67
N VAL A 13 -20.39 32.10 31.70
CA VAL A 13 -19.91 33.48 31.46
C VAL A 13 -20.73 34.21 30.39
N SER A 14 -21.46 33.50 29.54
CA SER A 14 -22.40 34.09 28.57
C SER A 14 -23.44 33.07 28.14
N ASP A 15 -24.67 33.55 27.89
CA ASP A 15 -25.80 32.75 27.39
C ASP A 15 -26.32 33.39 26.10
N ASP A 16 -26.03 32.75 24.97
CA ASP A 16 -26.47 33.21 23.64
C ASP A 16 -27.61 32.30 23.15
N PRO A 17 -28.86 32.77 23.15
CA PRO A 17 -29.98 32.03 22.59
C PRO A 17 -29.80 31.94 21.08
N HIS A 18 -29.50 30.74 20.58
CA HIS A 18 -29.47 30.45 19.15
C HIS A 18 -30.53 29.42 18.78
N THR A 19 -31.20 29.66 17.65
CA THR A 19 -32.20 28.75 17.08
C THR A 19 -31.56 28.02 15.90
N CYS A 20 -30.92 26.88 16.13
CA CYS A 20 -30.44 26.04 15.03
C CYS A 20 -31.54 25.04 14.61
N GLN A 21 -31.92 25.05 13.33
CA GLN A 21 -32.72 23.97 12.78
C GLN A 21 -31.86 22.69 12.72
N PRO A 22 -32.33 21.55 13.27
CA PRO A 22 -31.58 20.32 13.24
C PRO A 22 -31.39 19.83 11.80
N ASN A 23 -30.15 19.73 11.35
CA ASN A 23 -29.82 19.14 10.07
C ASN A 23 -29.76 17.61 10.19
N PHE A 24 -30.92 16.97 10.04
CA PHE A 24 -31.07 15.51 10.16
C PHE A 24 -30.16 14.76 9.19
N ALA A 25 -30.06 15.22 7.95
CA ALA A 25 -29.19 14.64 6.93
C ALA A 25 -27.71 14.65 7.38
N ALA A 26 -27.22 15.80 7.85
CA ALA A 26 -25.86 15.93 8.36
C ALA A 26 -25.60 15.03 9.58
N ASN A 27 -26.59 14.88 10.47
CA ASN A 27 -26.48 14.02 11.64
C ASN A 27 -26.40 12.53 11.26
N ILE A 28 -27.21 12.08 10.31
CA ILE A 28 -27.17 10.69 9.81
C ILE A 28 -25.82 10.42 9.14
N ILE A 29 -25.37 11.31 8.24
CA ILE A 29 -24.04 11.20 7.61
C ILE A 29 -22.93 11.13 8.67
N LYS A 30 -22.98 11.99 9.70
CA LYS A 30 -22.00 12.00 10.79
C LYS A 30 -21.99 10.69 11.59
N LYS A 31 -23.17 10.11 11.86
CA LYS A 31 -23.31 8.79 12.51
C LYS A 31 -22.65 7.71 11.66
N GLN A 32 -22.91 7.72 10.37
CA GLN A 32 -22.37 6.76 9.41
C GLN A 32 -20.84 6.86 9.28
N LEU A 33 -20.30 8.08 9.23
CA LEU A 33 -18.85 8.29 9.27
C LEU A 33 -18.20 7.81 10.57
N ASN A 34 -18.88 7.94 11.71
CA ASN A 34 -18.39 7.40 12.98
C ASN A 34 -18.37 5.86 12.96
N GLN A 35 -19.37 5.24 12.34
CA GLN A 35 -19.38 3.80 12.12
C GLN A 35 -18.22 3.36 11.21
N CYS A 36 -17.98 4.05 10.08
CA CYS A 36 -16.79 3.85 9.24
C CYS A 36 -15.49 3.87 10.05
N ARG A 37 -15.33 4.84 10.97
CA ARG A 37 -14.11 4.94 11.81
C ARG A 37 -13.97 3.74 12.75
N LYS A 38 -15.06 3.29 13.36
CA LYS A 38 -15.08 2.09 14.21
C LYS A 38 -14.71 0.85 13.40
N LEU A 39 -15.32 0.66 12.23
CA LEU A 39 -15.00 -0.46 11.33
C LEU A 39 -13.55 -0.41 10.84
N ALA A 40 -13.04 0.77 10.50
CA ALA A 40 -11.64 0.93 10.11
C ALA A 40 -10.68 0.54 11.24
N ALA A 41 -11.07 0.74 12.50
CA ALA A 41 -10.28 0.37 13.68
C ALA A 41 -10.33 -1.13 14.00
N THR A 42 -11.42 -1.83 13.68
CA THR A 42 -11.64 -3.23 14.11
C THR A 42 -11.52 -4.26 13.00
N LYS A 43 -11.77 -3.89 11.74
CA LYS A 43 -11.71 -4.79 10.59
C LYS A 43 -10.44 -4.61 9.77
N SER A 44 -9.94 -5.71 9.22
CA SER A 44 -8.74 -5.75 8.37
C SER A 44 -9.01 -5.47 6.89
N ASP A 45 -10.28 -5.42 6.47
CA ASP A 45 -10.67 -5.14 5.09
C ASP A 45 -10.10 -3.82 4.56
N PRO A 46 -9.94 -3.65 3.23
CA PRO A 46 -9.51 -2.39 2.64
C PRO A 46 -10.43 -1.23 3.08
N ILE A 47 -9.83 -0.14 3.59
CA ILE A 47 -10.58 1.05 4.02
C ILE A 47 -11.52 1.60 2.93
N PRO A 48 -11.13 1.66 1.64
CA PRO A 48 -12.05 2.09 0.59
C PRO A 48 -13.31 1.23 0.51
N THR A 49 -13.18 -0.09 0.63
CA THR A 49 -14.31 -1.04 0.62
C THR A 49 -15.22 -0.80 1.82
N LEU A 50 -14.65 -0.68 3.02
CA LEU A 50 -15.42 -0.38 4.23
C LEU A 50 -16.19 0.94 4.10
N PHE A 51 -15.53 1.98 3.57
CA PHE A 51 -16.16 3.27 3.34
C PHE A 51 -17.31 3.18 2.32
N ASN A 52 -17.08 2.53 1.17
CA ASN A 52 -18.08 2.41 0.12
C ASN A 52 -19.31 1.65 0.62
N ASN A 53 -19.11 0.49 1.24
CA ASN A 53 -20.21 -0.33 1.77
C ASN A 53 -21.05 0.45 2.77
N GLU A 54 -20.39 1.18 3.66
CA GLU A 54 -21.06 1.94 4.72
C GLU A 54 -21.78 3.17 4.15
N MET A 55 -21.20 3.88 3.16
CA MET A 55 -21.86 5.02 2.53
C MET A 55 -23.00 4.62 1.58
N SER A 56 -22.95 3.43 0.98
CA SER A 56 -24.04 2.93 0.12
C SER A 56 -25.37 2.82 0.86
N SER A 57 -25.35 2.48 2.15
CA SER A 57 -26.58 2.42 2.96
C SER A 57 -27.26 3.78 3.20
N LEU A 58 -26.62 4.90 2.84
CA LEU A 58 -27.27 6.22 2.90
C LEU A 58 -28.36 6.38 1.82
N ALA A 59 -28.30 5.60 0.74
CA ALA A 59 -29.35 5.55 -0.28
C ALA A 59 -30.67 5.03 0.29
N ASP A 60 -30.63 4.12 1.28
CA ASP A 60 -31.82 3.59 1.96
C ASP A 60 -32.60 4.68 2.72
N PHE A 61 -31.94 5.80 3.03
CA PHE A 61 -32.54 6.97 3.67
C PHE A 61 -32.88 8.09 2.67
N GLY A 62 -32.71 7.88 1.35
CA GLY A 62 -32.92 8.89 0.30
C GLY A 62 -31.97 10.09 0.39
N LEU A 63 -30.88 9.97 1.17
CA LEU A 63 -29.95 11.07 1.44
C LEU A 63 -29.01 11.36 0.29
N ASP A 64 -28.86 10.43 -0.65
CA ASP A 64 -28.11 10.59 -1.89
C ASP A 64 -28.71 11.67 -2.81
N LEU A 65 -30.03 11.93 -2.70
CA LEU A 65 -30.73 12.94 -3.48
C LEU A 65 -30.79 14.31 -2.81
N VAL A 66 -30.64 14.36 -1.48
CA VAL A 66 -30.95 15.55 -0.66
C VAL A 66 -29.71 16.11 0.04
N ALA A 67 -28.63 15.33 0.17
CA ALA A 67 -27.46 15.71 0.94
C ALA A 67 -26.13 15.46 0.21
N THR A 68 -25.16 16.33 0.47
CA THR A 68 -23.80 16.14 -0.06
C THR A 68 -23.07 15.08 0.76
N ILE A 69 -22.98 13.86 0.20
CA ILE A 69 -22.19 12.78 0.80
C ILE A 69 -20.69 13.10 0.64
N PRO A 70 -19.89 13.02 1.72
CA PRO A 70 -18.46 13.28 1.65
C PRO A 70 -17.78 12.27 0.73
N LYS A 71 -16.84 12.73 -0.09
CA LYS A 71 -16.01 11.85 -0.93
C LYS A 71 -15.00 11.10 -0.05
N PHE A 72 -14.64 9.88 -0.45
CA PHE A 72 -13.60 9.10 0.23
C PHE A 72 -12.31 9.91 0.46
N THR A 73 -11.91 10.70 -0.55
CA THR A 73 -10.71 11.52 -0.50
C THR A 73 -10.70 12.55 0.63
N SER A 74 -11.87 13.09 1.04
CA SER A 74 -11.94 14.07 2.12
C SER A 74 -11.81 13.45 3.51
N ILE A 75 -12.25 12.18 3.67
CA ILE A 75 -12.24 11.48 4.95
C ILE A 75 -11.09 10.48 5.10
N LYS A 76 -10.39 10.15 4.01
CA LYS A 76 -9.32 9.15 3.92
C LYS A 76 -8.39 9.19 5.13
N ASN A 77 -7.79 10.34 5.41
CA ASN A 77 -6.80 10.49 6.49
C ASN A 77 -7.38 10.17 7.87
N SER A 78 -8.65 10.50 8.12
CA SER A 78 -9.33 10.21 9.39
C SER A 78 -9.56 8.70 9.58
N LEU A 79 -9.92 7.99 8.52
CA LEU A 79 -10.13 6.54 8.56
C LEU A 79 -8.81 5.79 8.76
N TYR A 80 -7.77 6.12 7.98
CA TYR A 80 -6.44 5.54 8.16
C TYR A 80 -5.85 5.85 9.54
N HIS A 81 -6.07 7.07 10.07
CA HIS A 81 -5.66 7.42 11.42
C HIS A 81 -6.37 6.56 12.48
N SER A 82 -7.67 6.31 12.32
CA SER A 82 -8.43 5.45 13.24
C SER A 82 -7.87 4.03 13.29
N ARG A 83 -7.57 3.45 12.11
CA ARG A 83 -6.92 2.13 12.00
C ARG A 83 -5.53 2.12 12.64
N ASN A 84 -4.69 3.08 12.28
CA ASN A 84 -3.32 3.15 12.78
C ASN A 84 -3.29 3.30 14.30
N LYS A 85 -4.20 4.10 14.87
CA LYS A 85 -4.34 4.26 16.33
C LYS A 85 -4.72 2.93 17.00
N ALA A 86 -5.66 2.18 16.43
CA ALA A 86 -6.07 0.88 16.97
C ALA A 86 -4.96 -0.17 16.92
N LEU A 87 -4.12 -0.13 15.87
CA LEU A 87 -2.95 -0.99 15.74
C LEU A 87 -1.73 -0.53 16.57
N GLY A 88 -1.85 0.56 17.35
CA GLY A 88 -0.72 1.11 18.10
C GLY A 88 0.39 1.67 17.21
N VAL A 89 0.12 1.92 15.92
CA VAL A 89 1.10 2.43 14.96
C VAL A 89 1.34 3.90 15.25
N LYS A 90 2.50 4.20 15.84
CA LYS A 90 3.00 5.58 15.98
C LYS A 90 3.24 6.16 14.59
N ARG A 91 2.96 7.45 14.39
CA ARG A 91 3.36 8.14 13.15
C ARG A 91 4.89 8.15 13.07
N THR A 92 5.44 7.22 12.31
CA THR A 92 6.87 7.16 12.04
C THR A 92 7.15 7.84 10.71
N THR A 93 7.69 9.05 10.77
CA THR A 93 8.30 9.69 9.61
C THR A 93 9.79 9.54 9.78
N PHE A 94 10.41 8.66 9.01
CA PHE A 94 11.84 8.42 9.09
C PHE A 94 12.57 9.33 8.09
N GLN A 95 13.59 10.04 8.57
CA GLN A 95 14.41 10.93 7.73
C GLN A 95 15.50 10.17 7.00
N THR A 96 16.04 9.10 7.60
CA THR A 96 17.14 8.31 7.05
C THR A 96 16.79 6.83 7.06
N ALA A 97 17.35 6.10 6.10
CA ALA A 97 17.07 4.66 5.94
C ALA A 97 17.45 3.90 7.21
N SER A 98 18.58 4.24 7.84
CA SER A 98 19.07 3.62 9.06
C SER A 98 18.16 3.81 10.28
N ALA A 99 17.36 4.89 10.32
CA ALA A 99 16.41 5.13 11.40
C ALA A 99 15.14 4.27 11.30
N VAL A 100 14.92 3.59 10.16
CA VAL A 100 13.76 2.73 9.98
C VAL A 100 13.93 1.46 10.82
N GLU A 101 13.02 1.25 11.76
CA GLU A 101 12.97 0.06 12.59
C GLU A 101 11.80 -0.84 12.19
N ILE A 102 12.08 -2.14 12.06
CA ILE A 102 11.06 -3.15 11.82
C ILE A 102 10.64 -3.71 13.17
N PRO A 103 9.36 -3.63 13.57
CA PRO A 103 8.93 -4.14 14.86
C PRO A 103 9.13 -5.66 14.96
N ASP A 104 9.60 -6.15 16.11
CA ASP A 104 9.93 -7.56 16.34
C ASP A 104 8.76 -8.51 16.02
N ALA A 105 7.53 -8.07 16.32
CA ALA A 105 6.31 -8.82 16.02
C ALA A 105 6.12 -9.20 14.53
N TYR A 106 6.84 -8.55 13.61
CA TYR A 106 6.79 -8.79 12.18
C TYR A 106 8.06 -9.44 11.62
N LYS A 107 9.20 -9.38 12.34
CA LYS A 107 10.48 -9.89 11.82
C LYS A 107 10.36 -11.36 11.43
N ASP A 108 9.91 -12.21 12.35
CA ASP A 108 9.81 -13.65 12.09
C ASP A 108 8.68 -14.05 11.12
N LYS A 109 7.75 -13.14 10.84
CA LYS A 109 6.56 -13.44 10.01
C LYS A 109 6.74 -13.08 8.55
N ILE A 110 7.40 -11.95 8.29
CA ILE A 110 7.43 -11.35 6.97
C ILE A 110 8.80 -10.79 6.56
N LEU A 111 9.80 -10.70 7.43
CA LEU A 111 11.12 -10.18 7.07
C LEU A 111 11.98 -11.29 6.49
N LEU A 112 12.32 -11.20 5.21
CA LEU A 112 13.24 -12.13 4.55
C LEU A 112 14.68 -11.71 4.72
N ALA A 113 14.96 -10.40 4.62
CA ALA A 113 16.29 -9.85 4.80
C ALA A 113 16.25 -8.35 5.11
N ASP A 114 17.23 -7.88 5.87
CA ASP A 114 17.53 -6.46 6.07
C ASP A 114 19.03 -6.25 5.81
N TYR A 115 19.36 -6.05 4.53
CA TYR A 115 20.74 -5.87 4.09
C TYR A 115 21.13 -4.41 4.23
N THR A 116 22.32 -4.15 4.78
CA THR A 116 22.90 -2.81 4.85
C THR A 116 24.38 -2.86 4.46
N ASP A 117 24.80 -1.93 3.62
CA ASP A 117 26.20 -1.61 3.37
C ASP A 117 26.45 -0.10 3.55
N GLN A 118 27.68 0.37 3.26
CA GLN A 118 28.06 1.77 3.44
C GLN A 118 27.17 2.79 2.69
N ARG A 119 26.48 2.36 1.63
CA ARG A 119 25.73 3.25 0.72
C ARG A 119 24.29 2.80 0.47
N ASN A 120 23.91 1.61 0.91
CA ASN A 120 22.64 1.00 0.57
C ASN A 120 22.00 0.31 1.78
N ARG A 121 20.67 0.32 1.83
CA ARG A 121 19.87 -0.54 2.70
C ARG A 121 18.74 -1.12 1.88
N ILE A 122 18.60 -2.45 1.90
CA ILE A 122 17.57 -3.19 1.18
C ILE A 122 16.82 -4.02 2.21
N ILE A 123 15.53 -3.72 2.38
CA ILE A 123 14.66 -4.48 3.26
C ILE A 123 13.74 -5.32 2.37
N VAL A 124 13.78 -6.64 2.54
CA VAL A 124 13.02 -7.60 1.75
C VAL A 124 11.99 -8.27 2.63
N PHE A 125 10.74 -8.23 2.20
CA PHE A 125 9.60 -8.85 2.86
C PHE A 125 8.97 -9.94 2.01
N GLY A 126 8.44 -10.96 2.68
CA GLY A 126 7.71 -12.08 2.11
C GLY A 126 7.35 -13.07 3.20
N THR A 127 6.19 -13.71 3.08
CA THR A 127 5.77 -14.74 4.05
C THR A 127 6.48 -16.07 3.76
N HIS A 128 6.47 -16.99 4.72
CA HIS A 128 6.95 -18.37 4.48
C HIS A 128 6.26 -19.02 3.28
N ASN A 129 4.93 -18.87 3.17
CA ASN A 129 4.19 -19.38 2.01
C ASN A 129 4.65 -18.73 0.70
N ALA A 130 4.91 -17.41 0.72
CA ALA A 130 5.42 -16.73 -0.46
C ALA A 130 6.82 -17.23 -0.86
N LYS A 131 7.70 -17.58 0.09
CA LYS A 131 8.99 -18.23 -0.22
C LYS A 131 8.80 -19.58 -0.92
N HIS A 132 7.89 -20.41 -0.39
CA HIS A 132 7.60 -21.72 -0.99
C HIS A 132 7.05 -21.59 -2.41
N LEU A 133 6.10 -20.68 -2.62
CA LEU A 133 5.58 -20.40 -3.96
C LEU A 133 6.65 -19.82 -4.88
N LEU A 134 7.51 -18.93 -4.38
CA LEU A 134 8.59 -18.33 -5.16
C LEU A 134 9.57 -19.40 -5.68
N ALA A 135 9.82 -20.46 -4.89
CA ALA A 135 10.66 -21.58 -5.31
C ALA A 135 10.08 -22.37 -6.50
N THR A 136 8.75 -22.38 -6.67
CA THR A 136 8.07 -23.23 -7.67
C THR A 136 7.65 -22.48 -8.93
N VAL A 137 7.47 -21.15 -8.86
CA VAL A 137 6.99 -20.37 -10.00
C VAL A 137 8.05 -20.21 -11.09
N GLU A 138 7.66 -20.52 -12.32
CA GLU A 138 8.54 -20.38 -13.50
C GLU A 138 8.43 -18.99 -14.14
N HIS A 139 7.27 -18.35 -14.03
CA HIS A 139 7.02 -17.04 -14.61
C HIS A 139 6.79 -16.02 -13.51
N ILE A 140 7.65 -15.00 -13.49
CA ILE A 140 7.58 -13.92 -12.52
C ILE A 140 7.44 -12.57 -13.22
N PHE A 141 6.74 -11.67 -12.55
CA PHE A 141 6.58 -10.29 -12.94
C PHE A 141 7.22 -9.38 -11.90
N ALA A 142 7.78 -8.26 -12.32
CA ALA A 142 8.33 -7.30 -11.40
C ALA A 142 8.00 -5.86 -11.76
N ASP A 143 7.72 -5.05 -10.74
CA ASP A 143 7.39 -3.62 -10.90
C ASP A 143 7.97 -2.77 -9.76
N GLY A 144 8.40 -1.56 -10.13
CA GLY A 144 8.93 -0.54 -9.25
C GLY A 144 7.93 0.60 -9.04
N THR A 145 7.40 0.74 -7.82
CA THR A 145 6.44 1.78 -7.47
C THR A 145 7.08 2.88 -6.61
N PHE A 146 7.09 4.12 -7.14
CA PHE A 146 7.73 5.27 -6.50
C PHE A 146 6.78 6.10 -5.63
N LYS A 147 5.57 6.39 -6.14
CA LYS A 147 4.63 7.35 -5.52
C LYS A 147 4.13 6.90 -4.14
N ILE A 148 4.07 5.58 -3.93
CA ILE A 148 3.57 4.97 -2.70
C ILE A 148 4.69 4.45 -1.81
N CYS A 149 5.95 4.61 -2.22
CA CYS A 149 7.08 4.12 -1.46
C CYS A 149 7.19 4.88 -0.12
N PRO A 150 7.31 4.16 1.01
CA PRO A 150 7.57 4.78 2.31
C PRO A 150 8.90 5.53 2.32
N LYS A 151 8.87 6.80 2.71
CA LYS A 151 10.11 7.55 2.97
C LYS A 151 10.88 6.89 4.12
N PRO A 152 12.22 6.80 4.03
CA PRO A 152 13.09 7.51 3.09
C PRO A 152 13.54 6.67 1.88
N PHE A 153 12.90 5.54 1.64
CA PHE A 153 13.20 4.73 0.47
C PHE A 153 12.75 5.41 -0.81
N TYR A 154 13.46 5.10 -1.90
CA TYR A 154 13.20 5.67 -3.21
C TYR A 154 12.10 4.90 -3.95
N GLN A 155 12.05 3.59 -3.76
CA GLN A 155 11.14 2.72 -4.49
C GLN A 155 10.74 1.49 -3.66
N LEU A 156 9.46 1.14 -3.76
CA LEU A 156 8.96 -0.19 -3.40
C LEU A 156 9.03 -1.05 -4.65
N TYR A 157 9.88 -2.05 -4.66
CA TYR A 157 9.98 -3.03 -5.74
C TYR A 157 9.22 -4.29 -5.36
N THR A 158 8.44 -4.83 -6.29
CA THR A 158 7.57 -5.98 -6.03
C THR A 158 7.83 -7.06 -7.05
N ILE A 159 7.85 -8.32 -6.60
CA ILE A 159 7.94 -9.50 -7.44
C ILE A 159 6.69 -10.32 -7.25
N HIS A 160 6.04 -10.64 -8.36
CA HIS A 160 4.82 -11.43 -8.42
C HIS A 160 5.12 -12.75 -9.12
N GLY A 161 4.48 -13.82 -8.66
CA GLY A 161 4.54 -15.13 -9.30
C GLY A 161 3.23 -15.45 -10.01
N ASP A 162 3.35 -16.06 -11.18
CA ASP A 162 2.23 -16.66 -11.90
C ASP A 162 1.95 -18.06 -11.36
N LEU A 163 0.80 -18.25 -10.70
CA LEU A 163 0.40 -19.54 -10.12
C LEU A 163 -0.47 -20.38 -11.07
N GLY A 164 -0.40 -20.11 -12.37
CA GLY A 164 -1.14 -20.83 -13.41
C GLY A 164 -2.25 -19.98 -14.01
N SER A 165 -1.91 -18.82 -14.54
CA SER A 165 -2.81 -18.02 -15.37
C SER A 165 -3.19 -18.79 -16.64
N SER A 166 -4.47 -18.74 -17.00
CA SER A 166 -5.00 -19.23 -18.28
C SER A 166 -5.32 -18.06 -19.21
N GLU A 167 -5.81 -18.36 -20.41
CA GLU A 167 -6.30 -17.32 -21.33
C GLU A 167 -7.52 -16.56 -20.74
N GLU A 168 -8.27 -17.20 -19.85
CA GLU A 168 -9.50 -16.67 -19.27
C GLU A 168 -9.29 -16.05 -17.88
N THR A 169 -8.25 -16.46 -17.16
CA THR A 169 -8.04 -16.07 -15.76
C THR A 169 -6.59 -15.71 -15.47
N SER A 170 -6.38 -14.59 -14.78
CA SER A 170 -5.06 -14.22 -14.27
C SER A 170 -4.93 -14.66 -12.81
N ASN A 171 -3.92 -15.48 -12.52
CA ASN A 171 -3.60 -15.94 -11.18
C ASN A 171 -2.19 -15.49 -10.78
N VAL A 172 -2.01 -14.17 -10.73
CA VAL A 172 -0.74 -13.54 -10.40
C VAL A 172 -0.81 -12.96 -9.00
N VAL A 173 0.10 -13.38 -8.12
CA VAL A 173 0.12 -12.94 -6.72
C VAL A 173 1.46 -12.30 -6.34
N PRO A 174 1.47 -11.26 -5.50
CA PRO A 174 2.71 -10.68 -4.99
C PRO A 174 3.37 -11.64 -4.00
N LEU A 175 4.64 -11.96 -4.23
CA LEU A 175 5.42 -12.89 -3.42
C LEU A 175 6.51 -12.17 -2.61
N VAL A 176 7.11 -11.12 -3.16
CA VAL A 176 8.18 -10.36 -2.50
C VAL A 176 7.93 -8.87 -2.63
N TYR A 177 8.20 -8.16 -1.54
CA TYR A 177 8.22 -6.70 -1.48
C TYR A 177 9.60 -6.25 -1.01
N ALA A 178 10.23 -5.31 -1.70
CA ALA A 178 11.56 -4.81 -1.36
C ALA A 178 11.59 -3.28 -1.33
N LEU A 179 12.13 -2.72 -0.25
CA LEU A 179 12.38 -1.28 -0.13
C LEU A 179 13.82 -0.98 -0.56
N LEU A 180 13.97 -0.13 -1.57
CA LEU A 180 15.25 0.20 -2.21
C LEU A 180 15.55 1.70 -2.11
N LEU A 181 16.82 2.07 -1.91
CA LEU A 181 17.24 3.48 -1.86
C LEU A 181 17.52 4.09 -3.23
N ASN A 182 17.62 3.29 -4.28
CA ASN A 182 17.83 3.75 -5.64
C ASN A 182 17.46 2.66 -6.66
N LYS A 183 17.52 3.02 -7.94
CA LYS A 183 17.20 2.14 -9.09
C LYS A 183 18.43 1.74 -9.92
N LYS A 184 19.61 1.69 -9.30
CA LYS A 184 20.85 1.32 -10.01
C LYS A 184 20.87 -0.20 -10.21
N GLN A 185 21.45 -0.65 -11.31
CA GLN A 185 21.61 -2.08 -11.62
C GLN A 185 22.26 -2.84 -10.45
N ALA A 186 23.33 -2.29 -9.85
CA ALA A 186 23.99 -2.89 -8.69
C ALA A 186 23.04 -3.12 -7.49
N THR A 187 22.05 -2.27 -7.28
CA THR A 187 21.06 -2.46 -6.20
C THR A 187 20.13 -3.63 -6.51
N TYR A 188 19.71 -3.79 -7.77
CA TYR A 188 18.92 -4.94 -8.19
C TYR A 188 19.73 -6.25 -8.18
N GLU A 189 21.01 -6.20 -8.52
CA GLU A 189 21.90 -7.37 -8.43
C GLU A 189 21.97 -7.87 -6.98
N ILE A 190 22.19 -6.96 -6.01
CA ILE A 190 22.18 -7.31 -4.59
C ILE A 190 20.81 -7.85 -4.17
N LEU A 191 19.71 -7.20 -4.58
CA LEU A 191 18.36 -7.68 -4.26
C LEU A 191 18.12 -9.11 -4.76
N PHE A 192 18.44 -9.41 -6.02
CA PHE A 192 18.23 -10.74 -6.58
C PHE A 192 19.16 -11.79 -5.95
N GLN A 193 20.39 -11.41 -5.57
CA GLN A 193 21.27 -12.27 -4.78
C GLN A 193 20.69 -12.58 -3.39
N ILE A 194 20.15 -11.57 -2.70
CA ILE A 194 19.47 -11.75 -1.42
C ILE A 194 18.31 -12.73 -1.58
N ILE A 195 17.44 -12.54 -2.56
CA ILE A 195 16.29 -13.43 -2.78
C ILE A 195 16.76 -14.86 -3.05
N LYS A 196 17.79 -15.05 -3.89
CA LYS A 196 18.38 -16.36 -4.16
C LYS A 196 18.98 -17.01 -2.92
N SER A 197 19.59 -16.22 -2.02
CA SER A 197 20.08 -16.75 -0.73
C SER A 197 18.94 -17.18 0.19
N GLN A 198 17.81 -16.47 0.15
CA GLN A 198 16.63 -16.75 0.98
C GLN A 198 15.80 -17.91 0.43
N VAL A 199 15.83 -18.12 -0.89
CA VAL A 199 15.09 -19.16 -1.61
C VAL A 199 16.06 -19.82 -2.61
N PRO A 200 16.89 -20.79 -2.17
CA PRO A 200 17.92 -21.41 -3.02
C PRO A 200 17.37 -22.07 -4.29
N ASP A 201 16.16 -22.63 -4.19
CA ASP A 201 15.48 -23.30 -5.31
C ASP A 201 14.82 -22.32 -6.30
N TRP A 202 14.89 -21.01 -6.04
CA TRP A 202 14.32 -20.00 -6.92
C TRP A 202 14.98 -20.02 -8.30
N ASN A 203 14.24 -20.50 -9.30
CA ASN A 203 14.74 -20.70 -10.66
C ASN A 203 13.72 -20.31 -11.75
N PRO A 204 13.31 -19.04 -11.83
CA PRO A 204 12.34 -18.57 -12.82
C PRO A 204 12.86 -18.79 -14.24
N LYS A 205 11.99 -19.29 -15.12
CA LYS A 205 12.23 -19.45 -16.56
C LYS A 205 11.96 -18.18 -17.33
N LYS A 206 11.05 -17.33 -16.84
CA LYS A 206 10.67 -16.08 -17.48
C LYS A 206 10.52 -14.96 -16.45
N PHE A 207 11.18 -13.84 -16.73
CA PHE A 207 11.07 -12.61 -15.96
C PHE A 207 10.49 -11.52 -16.85
N GLN A 208 9.33 -11.01 -16.46
CA GLN A 208 8.66 -9.93 -17.16
C GLN A 208 8.65 -8.67 -16.29
N SER A 209 9.26 -7.60 -16.78
CA SER A 209 9.33 -6.34 -16.05
C SER A 209 9.01 -5.18 -16.98
N ASP A 210 8.70 -4.04 -16.39
CA ASP A 210 8.77 -2.76 -17.07
C ASP A 210 10.16 -2.59 -17.69
N TYR A 211 10.27 -1.78 -18.75
CA TYR A 211 11.53 -1.53 -19.50
C TYR A 211 12.58 -0.76 -18.68
N GLU A 212 12.67 -1.04 -17.39
CA GLU A 212 13.75 -0.62 -16.52
C GLU A 212 14.98 -1.50 -16.78
N ALA A 213 15.84 -1.02 -17.68
CA ALA A 213 17.04 -1.73 -18.11
C ALA A 213 17.92 -2.19 -16.94
N ALA A 214 18.00 -1.40 -15.85
CA ALA A 214 18.78 -1.75 -14.67
C ALA A 214 18.31 -3.06 -14.00
N ALA A 215 17.00 -3.25 -13.85
CA ALA A 215 16.43 -4.47 -13.27
C ALA A 215 16.57 -5.66 -14.24
N MET A 216 16.29 -5.44 -15.53
CA MET A 216 16.44 -6.47 -16.56
C MET A 216 17.87 -7.00 -16.67
N ASN A 217 18.86 -6.09 -16.70
CA ASN A 217 20.27 -6.44 -16.75
C ASN A 217 20.73 -7.18 -15.49
N ALA A 218 20.29 -6.73 -14.32
CA ALA A 218 20.59 -7.39 -13.06
C ALA A 218 20.02 -8.82 -13.04
N MET A 219 18.77 -9.01 -13.47
CA MET A 219 18.16 -10.34 -13.54
C MET A 219 18.92 -11.24 -14.51
N GLN A 220 19.24 -10.75 -15.72
CA GLN A 220 20.01 -11.50 -16.71
C GLN A 220 21.39 -11.93 -16.18
N LYS A 221 22.02 -11.10 -15.35
CA LYS A 221 23.32 -11.41 -14.72
C LYS A 221 23.20 -12.46 -13.61
N ILE A 222 22.19 -12.36 -12.75
CA ILE A 222 22.00 -13.27 -11.61
C ILE A 222 21.37 -14.61 -12.01
N MET A 223 20.51 -14.58 -13.05
CA MET A 223 19.79 -15.73 -13.60
C MET A 223 19.98 -15.80 -15.13
N PRO A 224 21.15 -16.25 -15.62
CA PRO A 224 21.46 -16.25 -17.06
C PRO A 224 20.49 -17.05 -17.93
N ASN A 225 19.86 -18.08 -17.37
CA ASN A 225 18.91 -18.94 -18.06
C ASN A 225 17.47 -18.40 -18.05
N CYS A 226 17.21 -17.28 -17.37
CA CYS A 226 15.89 -16.68 -17.29
C CYS A 226 15.62 -15.82 -18.54
N LYS A 227 14.52 -16.09 -19.25
CA LYS A 227 14.10 -15.27 -20.39
C LYS A 227 13.57 -13.92 -19.90
N ILE A 228 14.25 -12.85 -20.29
CA ILE A 228 13.85 -11.48 -19.96
C ILE A 228 12.86 -10.96 -21.01
N VAL A 229 11.70 -10.47 -20.55
CA VAL A 229 10.64 -9.94 -21.41
C VAL A 229 10.21 -8.56 -20.92
N GLY A 230 10.15 -7.58 -21.84
CA GLY A 230 9.59 -6.26 -21.54
C GLY A 230 8.07 -6.29 -21.47
N CYS A 231 7.48 -5.52 -20.56
CA CYS A 231 6.02 -5.44 -20.41
C CYS A 231 5.37 -4.67 -21.58
N TYR A 232 4.57 -5.38 -22.39
CA TYR A 232 3.89 -4.80 -23.55
C TYR A 232 2.90 -3.67 -23.20
N PHE A 233 2.30 -3.70 -22.01
CA PHE A 233 1.43 -2.62 -21.54
C PHE A 233 2.18 -1.29 -21.36
N HIS A 234 3.39 -1.35 -20.81
CA HIS A 234 4.26 -0.19 -20.66
C HIS A 234 4.84 0.27 -21.99
N PHE A 235 5.14 -0.65 -22.91
CA PHE A 235 5.48 -0.30 -24.29
C PHE A 235 4.36 0.52 -24.97
N LYS A 236 3.12 0.02 -24.92
CA LYS A 236 1.94 0.73 -25.45
C LYS A 236 1.75 2.10 -24.79
N SER A 237 1.91 2.18 -23.48
CA SER A 237 1.77 3.43 -22.72
C SER A 237 2.86 4.44 -23.09
N ALA A 238 4.11 3.99 -23.28
CA ALA A 238 5.22 4.84 -23.72
C ALA A 238 5.01 5.37 -25.14
N LEU A 239 4.58 4.52 -26.08
CA LEU A 239 4.23 4.92 -27.45
C LEU A 239 3.12 5.97 -27.48
N ARG A 240 2.05 5.77 -26.68
CA ARG A 240 0.94 6.72 -26.58
C ARG A 240 1.37 8.10 -26.06
N LYS A 241 2.28 8.14 -25.07
CA LYS A 241 2.85 9.40 -24.57
C LYS A 241 3.69 10.10 -25.63
N LYS A 242 4.49 9.34 -26.39
CA LYS A 242 5.35 9.88 -27.45
C LYS A 242 4.55 10.44 -28.63
N LYS A 243 3.36 9.91 -28.91
CA LYS A 243 2.46 10.41 -29.97
C LYS A 243 1.68 11.68 -29.59
N LYS A 244 1.73 12.10 -28.32
CA LYS A 244 1.07 13.33 -27.82
C LYS A 244 2.03 14.53 -27.71
N ASN A 245 3.31 14.32 -28.00
CA ASN A 245 4.32 15.37 -28.16
C ASN A 245 4.68 15.49 -29.64
#